data_AF-A0A6A2EYL2-F1
#
_entry.id   AF-A0A6A2EYL2-F1
#
_cell.length_a   1.000
_cell.length_b   1.000
_cell.length_c   1.000
_cell.angle_alpha   90.00
_cell.angle_beta   90.00
_cell.angle_gamma   90.00
#
_symmetry.space_group_name_H-M   'P 1'
#
loop_
_entity.id
_entity.type
_entity.pdbx_description
1 polymer ?
#
loop_
_entity_poly.entity_id
_entity_poly.type
_entity_poly.pdbx_seq_one_letter_code
_entity_poly.pdbx_strand_id
1 'polypeptide(L)'
;MPRTPKKGTGWYQYLEDNNLLGADREKLQEARKRYHNLWKRNFREKQNKAGVKYYKPRFTSSDNQRLVKTAKAYGIHPTQYIQQVTISYLDNTPLLPNSEIFKRIIQVLYLISNELTEHSGTASFSLHEELQTMKARLAIIENWLKNLYYTPPTVPDILTEALQQHPDLLPVLKAIIDAGYQKHEP
;
A
#
# COMPACT_ATOMS: atom_id res chain seq x y z
N MET A 1 -6.67 -41.47 -13.76
CA MET A 1 -5.38 -41.50 -14.49
C MET A 1 -4.45 -40.46 -13.86
N PRO A 2 -3.16 -40.74 -13.61
CA PRO A 2 -2.24 -39.71 -13.12
C PRO A 2 -2.14 -38.61 -14.19
N ARG A 3 -2.35 -37.35 -13.78
CA ARG A 3 -2.25 -36.19 -14.69
C ARG A 3 -0.82 -36.14 -15.25
N THR A 4 -0.71 -36.13 -16.57
CA THR A 4 0.58 -35.93 -17.23
C THR A 4 1.16 -34.57 -16.83
N PRO A 5 2.45 -34.51 -16.44
CA PRO A 5 3.08 -33.26 -16.05
C PRO A 5 3.08 -32.28 -17.23
N LYS A 6 2.69 -31.02 -16.99
CA LYS A 6 2.68 -29.98 -18.02
C LYS A 6 4.11 -29.62 -18.41
N LYS A 7 4.42 -29.71 -19.72
CA LYS A 7 5.72 -29.29 -20.29
C LYS A 7 6.06 -27.86 -19.86
N GLY A 8 7.33 -27.63 -19.51
CA GLY A 8 7.83 -26.33 -19.06
C GLY A 8 7.64 -26.03 -17.56
N THR A 9 7.12 -26.96 -16.77
CA THR A 9 7.10 -26.81 -15.30
C THR A 9 8.38 -27.38 -14.69
N GLY A 10 8.83 -26.84 -13.55
CA GLY A 10 10.01 -27.38 -12.84
C GLY A 10 9.87 -28.86 -12.44
N TRP A 11 8.64 -29.35 -12.27
CA TRP A 11 8.36 -30.78 -12.06
C TRP A 11 8.57 -31.61 -13.32
N TYR A 12 8.16 -31.09 -14.50
CA TYR A 12 8.40 -31.75 -15.77
C TYR A 12 9.90 -31.88 -16.05
N GLN A 13 10.65 -30.80 -15.86
CA GLN A 13 12.10 -30.79 -16.08
C GLN A 13 12.83 -31.74 -15.12
N TYR A 14 12.44 -31.77 -13.84
CA TYR A 14 12.97 -32.75 -12.89
C TYR A 14 12.71 -34.20 -13.33
N LEU A 15 11.54 -34.50 -13.89
CA LEU A 15 11.24 -35.85 -14.40
C LEU A 15 12.05 -36.19 -15.65
N GLU A 16 12.30 -35.22 -16.52
CA GLU A 16 13.14 -35.35 -17.72
C GLU A 16 14.60 -35.60 -17.34
N ASP A 17 15.17 -34.77 -16.46
CA ASP A 17 16.56 -34.86 -15.98
C ASP A 17 16.87 -36.18 -15.26
N ASN A 18 15.84 -36.82 -14.69
CA ASN A 18 15.98 -38.09 -13.96
C ASN A 18 15.49 -39.31 -14.75
N ASN A 19 15.14 -39.16 -16.04
CA ASN A 19 14.60 -40.23 -16.90
C ASN A 19 13.36 -40.93 -16.31
N LEU A 20 12.45 -40.16 -15.72
CA LEU A 20 11.23 -40.64 -15.08
C LEU A 20 9.96 -40.36 -15.90
N LEU A 21 10.11 -39.87 -17.13
CA LEU A 21 9.00 -39.68 -18.06
C LEU A 21 8.43 -41.04 -18.45
N GLY A 22 7.16 -41.28 -18.11
CA GLY A 22 6.48 -42.56 -18.38
C GLY A 22 6.75 -43.66 -17.35
N ALA A 23 7.42 -43.35 -16.23
CA ALA A 23 7.65 -44.31 -15.16
C ALA A 23 6.35 -44.76 -14.45
N ASP A 24 6.40 -45.92 -13.81
CA ASP A 24 5.29 -46.47 -13.04
C ASP A 24 4.86 -45.55 -11.88
N ARG A 25 3.61 -45.70 -11.44
CA ARG A 25 3.00 -44.84 -10.41
C ARG A 25 3.81 -44.79 -9.12
N GLU A 26 4.39 -45.90 -8.69
CA GLU A 26 5.19 -45.97 -7.46
C GLU A 26 6.47 -45.13 -7.59
N LYS A 27 7.20 -45.27 -8.71
CA LYS A 27 8.38 -44.46 -9.02
C LYS A 27 8.04 -42.97 -9.11
N LEU A 28 6.91 -42.61 -9.71
CA LEU A 28 6.45 -41.21 -9.79
C LEU A 28 6.08 -40.64 -8.41
N GLN A 29 5.51 -41.45 -7.50
CA GLN A 29 5.22 -41.00 -6.14
C GLN A 29 6.50 -40.73 -5.34
N GLU A 30 7.48 -41.61 -5.43
CA GLU A 30 8.80 -41.41 -4.80
C GLU A 30 9.50 -40.18 -5.36
N ALA A 31 9.51 -40.03 -6.68
CA ALA A 31 10.08 -38.88 -7.37
C ALA A 31 9.42 -37.57 -6.92
N ARG A 32 8.11 -37.57 -6.69
CA ARG A 32 7.38 -36.39 -6.20
C ARG A 32 7.81 -36.01 -4.78
N LYS A 33 8.02 -36.99 -3.89
CA LYS A 33 8.56 -36.73 -2.55
C LYS A 33 9.97 -36.12 -2.64
N ARG A 34 10.84 -36.68 -3.48
CA ARG A 34 12.22 -36.19 -3.70
C ARG A 34 12.23 -34.78 -4.28
N TYR A 35 11.44 -34.52 -5.32
CA TYR A 35 11.30 -33.18 -5.91
C TYR A 35 10.76 -32.16 -4.90
N HIS A 36 9.75 -32.53 -4.10
CA HIS A 36 9.23 -31.63 -3.07
C HIS A 36 10.28 -31.26 -2.02
N ASN A 37 11.13 -32.22 -1.62
CA ASN A 37 12.24 -31.96 -0.71
C ASN A 37 13.30 -31.05 -1.35
N LEU A 38 13.66 -31.30 -2.61
CA LEU A 38 14.59 -30.45 -3.36
C LEU A 38 14.05 -29.03 -3.51
N TRP A 39 12.78 -28.89 -3.86
CA TRP A 39 12.09 -27.61 -3.95
C TRP A 39 12.09 -26.88 -2.62
N LYS A 40 11.76 -27.56 -1.50
CA LYS A 40 11.83 -26.95 -0.16
C LYS A 40 13.23 -26.49 0.19
N ARG A 41 14.26 -27.28 -0.12
CA ARG A 41 15.66 -26.93 0.14
C ARG A 41 16.05 -25.68 -0.66
N ASN A 42 15.82 -25.68 -1.97
CA ASN A 42 16.14 -24.55 -2.83
C ASN A 42 15.36 -23.29 -2.42
N PHE A 43 14.11 -23.45 -1.98
CA PHE A 43 13.30 -22.35 -1.45
C PHE A 43 13.90 -21.78 -0.15
N ARG A 44 14.30 -22.63 0.81
CA ARG A 44 14.98 -22.19 2.04
C ARG A 44 16.33 -21.52 1.76
N GLU A 45 17.12 -22.06 0.83
CA GLU A 45 18.39 -21.46 0.41
C GLU A 45 18.19 -20.08 -0.21
N LYS A 46 17.19 -19.92 -1.09
CA LYS A 46 16.84 -18.61 -1.66
C LYS A 46 16.37 -17.63 -0.58
N GLN A 47 15.57 -18.09 0.39
CA GLN A 47 15.13 -17.26 1.51
C GLN A 47 16.30 -16.79 2.38
N ASN A 48 17.21 -17.71 2.73
CA ASN A 48 18.39 -17.39 3.52
C ASN A 48 19.31 -16.40 2.79
N LYS A 49 19.54 -16.59 1.48
CA LYS A 49 20.35 -15.68 0.66
C LYS A 49 19.70 -14.30 0.51
N ALA A 50 18.37 -14.23 0.41
CA ALA A 50 17.64 -12.97 0.29
C ALA A 50 17.52 -12.20 1.62
N GLY A 51 17.95 -12.78 2.75
CA GLY A 51 17.85 -12.15 4.07
C GLY A 51 16.41 -11.91 4.55
N VAL A 52 15.42 -12.52 3.90
CA VAL A 52 14.00 -12.28 4.17
C VAL A 52 13.59 -12.98 5.46
N LYS A 53 13.18 -12.20 6.47
CA LYS A 53 12.60 -12.72 7.72
C LYS A 53 11.08 -12.75 7.60
N TYR A 54 10.49 -13.90 7.93
CA TYR A 54 9.04 -14.08 7.93
C TYR A 54 8.50 -13.94 9.35
N TYR A 55 7.68 -12.93 9.57
CA TYR A 55 6.93 -12.75 10.80
C TYR A 55 5.54 -13.39 10.63
N LYS A 56 5.10 -14.17 11.62
CA LYS A 56 3.78 -14.82 11.63
C LYS A 56 2.95 -14.29 12.80
N PRO A 57 2.41 -13.06 12.70
CA PRO A 57 1.54 -12.53 13.73
C PRO A 57 0.29 -13.40 13.86
N ARG A 58 -0.17 -13.61 15.09
CA ARG A 58 -1.43 -14.28 15.38
C ARG A 58 -2.49 -13.21 15.61
N PHE A 59 -3.58 -13.29 14.86
CA PHE A 59 -4.73 -12.40 15.00
C PHE A 59 -5.92 -13.19 15.55
N THR A 60 -6.74 -12.53 16.35
CA THR A 60 -8.06 -13.06 16.67
C THR A 60 -8.96 -13.03 15.42
N SER A 61 -10.09 -13.73 15.46
CA SER A 61 -11.06 -13.70 14.34
C SER A 61 -11.55 -12.27 14.07
N SER A 62 -11.85 -11.50 15.12
CA SER A 62 -12.27 -10.10 15.03
C SER A 62 -11.19 -9.20 14.46
N ASP A 63 -9.93 -9.37 14.88
CA ASP A 63 -8.81 -8.57 14.35
C ASP A 63 -8.58 -8.85 12.88
N ASN A 64 -8.67 -10.12 12.47
CA ASN A 64 -8.52 -10.49 11.07
C ASN A 64 -9.65 -9.92 10.20
N GLN A 65 -10.89 -9.91 10.68
CA GLN A 65 -12.00 -9.26 9.96
C GLN A 65 -11.78 -7.76 9.80
N ARG A 66 -11.34 -7.07 10.85
CA ARG A 66 -10.99 -5.64 10.81
C ARG A 66 -9.85 -5.40 9.82
N LEU A 67 -8.79 -6.21 9.89
CA LEU A 67 -7.65 -6.13 8.98
C LEU A 67 -8.07 -6.28 7.51
N VAL A 68 -8.87 -7.30 7.19
CA VAL A 68 -9.34 -7.54 5.82
C VAL A 68 -10.20 -6.38 5.33
N LYS A 69 -11.11 -5.88 6.17
CA LYS A 69 -11.96 -4.72 5.82
C LYS A 69 -11.11 -3.48 5.55
N THR A 70 -10.14 -3.20 6.40
CA THR A 70 -9.26 -2.03 6.25
C THR A 70 -8.36 -2.19 5.02
N ALA A 71 -7.70 -3.32 4.84
CA ALA A 71 -6.86 -3.57 3.67
C ALA A 71 -7.64 -3.39 2.35
N LYS A 72 -8.91 -3.83 2.32
CA LYS A 72 -9.80 -3.60 1.17
C LYS A 72 -10.08 -2.11 0.92
N ALA A 73 -10.24 -1.30 1.96
CA ALA A 73 -10.42 0.15 1.81
C ALA A 73 -9.16 0.83 1.21
N TYR A 74 -7.98 0.29 1.49
CA TYR A 74 -6.72 0.73 0.90
C TYR A 74 -6.43 0.11 -0.49
N GLY A 75 -7.27 -0.82 -0.95
CA GLY A 75 -7.13 -1.47 -2.26
C GLY A 75 -5.99 -2.50 -2.34
N ILE A 76 -5.50 -3.01 -1.20
CA ILE A 76 -4.33 -3.90 -1.14
C ILE A 76 -4.60 -5.17 -0.33
N HIS A 77 -3.76 -6.20 -0.51
CA HIS A 77 -3.89 -7.46 0.22
C HIS A 77 -3.53 -7.29 1.71
N PRO A 78 -4.21 -7.96 2.67
CA PRO A 78 -3.93 -7.84 4.11
C PRO A 78 -2.45 -7.94 4.50
N THR A 79 -1.69 -8.85 3.91
CA THR A 79 -0.25 -9.01 4.16
C THR A 79 0.56 -7.78 3.73
N GLN A 80 0.25 -7.22 2.56
CA GLN A 80 0.90 -5.99 2.07
C GLN A 80 0.47 -4.79 2.92
N TYR A 81 -0.79 -4.75 3.34
CA TYR A 81 -1.30 -3.72 4.24
C TYR A 81 -0.55 -3.72 5.59
N ILE A 82 -0.37 -4.87 6.23
CA ILE A 82 0.43 -4.98 7.46
C ILE A 82 1.83 -4.42 7.22
N GLN A 83 2.51 -4.86 6.16
CA GLN A 83 3.86 -4.41 5.85
C GLN A 83 3.93 -2.89 5.66
N GLN A 84 3.04 -2.33 4.84
CA GLN A 84 3.02 -0.90 4.56
C GLN A 84 2.69 -0.09 5.82
N VAL A 85 1.68 -0.48 6.60
CA VAL A 85 1.34 0.21 7.85
C VAL A 85 2.51 0.16 8.85
N THR A 86 3.17 -0.99 8.99
CA THR A 86 4.30 -1.11 9.91
C THR A 86 5.45 -0.20 9.50
N ILE A 87 5.81 -0.17 8.21
CA ILE A 87 6.88 0.70 7.70
C ILE A 87 6.47 2.17 7.84
N SER A 88 5.26 2.54 7.39
CA SER A 88 4.71 3.89 7.50
C SER A 88 4.71 4.39 8.94
N TYR A 89 4.34 3.55 9.90
CA TYR A 89 4.38 3.88 11.31
C TYR A 89 5.81 4.13 11.81
N LEU A 90 6.77 3.28 11.44
CA LEU A 90 8.18 3.47 11.80
C LEU A 90 8.78 4.74 11.19
N ASP A 91 8.39 5.05 9.97
CA ASP A 91 8.90 6.21 9.22
C ASP A 91 8.12 7.50 9.53
N ASN A 92 7.10 7.45 10.40
CA ASN A 92 6.16 8.56 10.68
C ASN A 92 5.51 9.15 9.41
N THR A 93 5.34 8.33 8.38
CA THR A 93 4.69 8.72 7.13
C THR A 93 3.25 8.23 7.13
N PRO A 94 2.27 9.05 6.70
CA PRO A 94 0.89 8.60 6.62
C PRO A 94 0.71 7.66 5.44
N LEU A 95 0.00 6.55 5.68
CA LEU A 95 -0.42 5.65 4.62
C LEU A 95 -1.71 6.18 3.99
N LEU A 96 -1.68 6.46 2.68
CA LEU A 96 -2.85 6.98 1.97
C LEU A 96 -3.76 5.86 1.48
N PRO A 97 -5.08 5.93 1.73
CA PRO A 97 -6.04 5.00 1.15
C PRO A 97 -6.19 5.24 -0.35
N ASN A 98 -6.08 4.16 -1.13
CA ASN A 98 -6.40 4.13 -2.56
C ASN A 98 -5.72 5.22 -3.41
N SER A 99 -4.41 5.06 -3.61
CA SER A 99 -3.58 5.96 -4.43
C SER A 99 -4.11 6.21 -5.85
N GLU A 100 -4.89 5.30 -6.42
CA GLU A 100 -5.52 5.50 -7.74
C GLU A 100 -6.60 6.57 -7.70
N ILE A 101 -7.40 6.65 -6.63
CA ILE A 101 -8.41 7.71 -6.48
C ILE A 101 -7.71 9.06 -6.40
N PHE A 102 -6.64 9.18 -5.63
CA PHE A 102 -5.84 10.41 -5.57
C PHE A 102 -5.27 10.81 -6.93
N LYS A 103 -4.74 9.85 -7.70
CA LYS A 103 -4.27 10.11 -9.08
C LYS A 103 -5.39 10.61 -9.98
N ARG A 104 -6.60 10.02 -9.88
CA ARG A 104 -7.76 10.48 -10.65
C ARG A 104 -8.18 11.89 -10.27
N ILE A 105 -8.21 12.21 -8.97
CA ILE A 105 -8.50 13.58 -8.50
C ILE A 105 -7.49 14.56 -9.09
N ILE A 106 -6.20 14.26 -9.03
CA ILE A 106 -5.14 15.11 -9.61
C ILE A 106 -5.35 15.28 -11.12
N GLN A 107 -5.67 14.21 -11.86
CA GLN A 107 -5.94 14.28 -13.29
C GLN A 107 -7.14 15.18 -13.61
N VAL A 108 -8.23 15.07 -12.86
CA VAL A 108 -9.41 15.92 -13.04
C VAL A 108 -9.09 17.38 -12.76
N LEU A 109 -8.32 17.68 -11.71
CA LEU A 109 -7.90 19.06 -11.41
C LEU A 109 -7.06 19.65 -12.54
N TYR A 110 -6.11 18.89 -13.10
CA TYR A 110 -5.34 19.32 -14.26
C TYR A 110 -6.22 19.59 -15.48
N LEU A 111 -7.24 18.76 -15.74
CA LEU A 111 -8.18 18.98 -16.83
C LEU A 111 -8.96 20.29 -16.64
N ILE A 112 -9.46 20.54 -15.44
CA ILE A 112 -10.17 21.78 -15.11
C ILE A 112 -9.23 23.00 -15.26
N SER A 113 -7.99 22.89 -14.78
CA SER A 113 -6.97 23.94 -14.90
C SER A 113 -6.67 24.28 -16.37
N ASN A 114 -6.58 23.26 -17.23
CA ASN A 114 -6.39 23.43 -18.67
C ASN A 114 -7.60 24.11 -19.33
N GLU A 115 -8.83 23.65 -19.07
CA GLU A 115 -10.03 24.29 -19.63
C GLU A 115 -10.18 25.75 -19.20
N LEU A 116 -9.91 26.06 -17.93
CA LEU A 116 -9.91 27.45 -17.45
C LEU A 116 -8.84 28.30 -18.16
N THR A 117 -7.72 27.68 -18.56
CA THR A 117 -6.65 28.36 -19.28
C THR A 117 -7.05 28.68 -20.71
N GLU A 118 -7.66 27.73 -21.41
CA GLU A 118 -8.18 27.91 -22.77
C GLU A 118 -9.28 28.98 -22.83
N HIS A 119 -10.22 28.99 -21.87
CA HIS A 119 -11.34 29.93 -21.87
C HIS A 119 -11.02 31.33 -21.34
N SER A 120 -9.88 31.51 -20.65
CA SER A 120 -9.46 32.82 -20.14
C SER A 120 -9.13 33.84 -21.23
N GLY A 121 -8.79 33.39 -22.44
CA GLY A 121 -8.51 34.26 -23.59
C GLY A 121 -9.76 34.80 -24.31
N THR A 122 -10.93 34.21 -24.07
CA THR A 122 -12.20 34.55 -24.74
C THR A 122 -13.22 35.24 -23.84
N ALA A 123 -12.90 35.42 -22.56
CA ALA A 123 -13.80 35.91 -21.53
C ALA A 123 -13.88 37.46 -21.50
N SER A 124 -15.06 38.00 -21.15
CA SER A 124 -15.22 39.41 -20.82
C SER A 124 -14.44 39.77 -19.55
N PHE A 125 -14.13 41.05 -19.34
CA PHE A 125 -13.20 41.51 -18.29
C PHE A 125 -13.58 41.05 -16.87
N SER A 126 -14.88 41.02 -16.52
CA SER A 126 -15.36 40.53 -15.22
C SER A 126 -15.27 39.01 -15.08
N LEU A 127 -15.57 38.25 -16.14
CA LEU A 127 -15.37 36.80 -16.18
C LEU A 127 -13.89 36.44 -16.14
N HIS A 128 -13.02 37.30 -16.66
CA HIS A 128 -11.57 37.08 -16.60
C HIS A 128 -11.06 37.12 -15.16
N GLU A 129 -11.48 38.10 -14.33
CA GLU A 129 -11.11 38.14 -12.90
C GLU A 129 -11.62 36.93 -12.11
N GLU A 130 -12.86 36.49 -12.35
CA GLU A 130 -13.43 35.28 -11.75
C GLU A 130 -12.68 34.01 -12.18
N LEU A 131 -12.30 33.91 -13.46
CA LEU A 131 -11.50 32.79 -13.97
C LEU A 131 -10.10 32.77 -13.36
N GLN A 132 -9.47 33.93 -13.17
CA GLN A 132 -8.15 34.00 -12.52
C GLN A 132 -8.23 33.61 -11.04
N THR A 133 -9.28 34.02 -10.32
CA THR A 133 -9.50 33.60 -8.93
C THR A 133 -9.78 32.09 -8.83
N MET A 134 -10.55 31.52 -9.76
CA MET A 134 -10.76 30.07 -9.83
C MET A 134 -9.46 29.31 -10.11
N LYS A 135 -8.64 29.78 -11.07
CA LYS A 135 -7.31 29.20 -11.34
C LYS A 135 -6.40 29.24 -10.12
N ALA A 136 -6.36 30.35 -9.41
CA ALA A 136 -5.55 30.48 -8.19
C ALA A 136 -5.99 29.47 -7.10
N ARG A 137 -7.31 29.32 -6.89
CA ARG A 137 -7.85 28.33 -5.94
C ARG A 137 -7.55 26.89 -6.38
N LEU A 138 -7.67 26.58 -7.66
CA LEU A 138 -7.31 25.28 -8.22
C LEU A 138 -5.83 24.96 -8.04
N ALA A 139 -4.95 25.92 -8.31
CA ALA A 139 -3.52 25.76 -8.11
C ALA A 139 -3.18 25.47 -6.63
N ILE A 140 -3.85 26.14 -5.68
CA ILE A 140 -3.70 25.86 -4.24
C ILE A 140 -4.12 24.43 -3.92
N ILE A 141 -5.29 23.99 -4.42
CA ILE A 141 -5.81 22.64 -4.18
C ILE A 141 -4.91 21.57 -4.82
N GLU A 142 -4.44 21.79 -6.05
CA GLU A 142 -3.51 20.89 -6.72
C GLU A 142 -2.20 20.77 -5.96
N ASN A 143 -1.63 21.88 -5.51
CA ASN A 143 -0.37 21.88 -4.79
C ASN A 143 -0.52 21.21 -3.42
N TRP A 144 -1.64 21.46 -2.73
CA TRP A 144 -1.99 20.78 -1.50
C TRP A 144 -2.13 19.27 -1.69
N LEU A 145 -2.83 18.82 -2.73
CA LEU A 145 -2.97 17.38 -3.05
C LEU A 145 -1.65 16.74 -3.48
N LYS A 146 -0.82 17.44 -4.26
CA LYS A 146 0.52 16.97 -4.64
C LYS A 146 1.40 16.82 -3.41
N ASN A 147 1.41 17.79 -2.52
CA ASN A 147 2.16 17.72 -1.27
C ASN A 147 1.65 16.57 -0.41
N LEU A 148 0.33 16.44 -0.25
CA LEU A 148 -0.27 15.36 0.52
C LEU A 148 0.05 13.96 -0.05
N TYR A 149 0.23 13.84 -1.37
CA TYR A 149 0.50 12.57 -2.05
C TYR A 149 1.99 12.22 -2.17
N TYR A 150 2.83 13.16 -2.59
CA TYR A 150 4.25 12.92 -2.89
C TYR A 150 5.18 13.19 -1.71
N THR A 151 4.81 14.14 -0.85
CA THR A 151 5.57 14.52 0.34
C THR A 151 4.61 14.66 1.52
N PRO A 152 3.91 13.56 1.87
CA PRO A 152 2.90 13.63 2.90
C PRO A 152 3.50 14.22 4.18
N PRO A 153 2.89 15.26 4.76
CA PRO A 153 3.41 15.89 5.96
C PRO A 153 3.48 14.85 7.07
N THR A 154 4.58 14.85 7.83
CA THR A 154 4.71 13.92 8.95
C THR A 154 3.71 14.29 10.04
N VAL A 155 3.36 13.34 10.90
CA VAL A 155 2.43 13.60 12.01
C VAL A 155 2.85 14.83 12.85
N PRO A 156 4.15 15.02 13.19
CA PRO A 156 4.62 16.26 13.81
C PRO A 156 4.33 17.52 13.01
N ASP A 157 4.56 17.51 11.69
CA ASP A 157 4.33 18.67 10.83
C ASP A 157 2.85 19.07 10.83
N ILE A 158 1.95 18.08 10.68
CA ILE A 158 0.49 18.27 10.73
C ILE A 158 0.07 18.86 12.09
N LEU A 159 0.64 18.34 13.18
CA LEU A 159 0.36 18.85 14.53
C LEU A 159 0.84 20.28 14.70
N THR A 160 2.03 20.62 14.20
CA THR A 160 2.55 22.00 14.27
C THR A 160 1.72 22.98 13.46
N GLU A 161 1.30 22.61 12.25
CA GLU A 161 0.44 23.44 11.40
C GLU A 161 -0.95 23.61 12.03
N ALA A 162 -1.54 22.54 12.55
CA ALA A 162 -2.83 22.59 13.25
C ALA A 162 -2.78 23.44 14.54
N LEU A 163 -1.69 23.38 15.30
CA LEU A 163 -1.49 24.19 16.50
C LEU A 163 -1.21 25.67 16.19
N GLN A 164 -0.61 25.97 15.04
CA GLN A 164 -0.45 27.34 14.55
C GLN A 164 -1.78 27.96 14.12
N GLN A 165 -2.65 27.18 13.46
CA GLN A 165 -3.95 27.65 13.01
C GLN A 165 -5.01 27.68 14.13
N HIS A 166 -4.89 26.77 15.10
CA HIS A 166 -5.83 26.63 16.22
C HIS A 166 -5.08 26.36 17.53
N PRO A 167 -4.56 27.42 18.20
CA PRO A 167 -3.81 27.29 19.45
C PRO A 167 -4.63 26.71 20.60
N ASP A 168 -5.96 26.79 20.53
CA ASP A 168 -6.89 26.25 21.53
C ASP A 168 -6.91 24.71 21.61
N LEU A 169 -6.30 24.04 20.63
CA LEU A 169 -6.18 22.57 20.59
C LEU A 169 -5.08 22.04 21.52
N LEU A 170 -4.12 22.88 21.94
CA LEU A 170 -3.03 22.52 22.85
C LEU A 170 -3.51 21.92 24.19
N PRO A 171 -4.45 22.55 24.94
CA PRO A 171 -4.96 21.98 26.19
C PRO A 171 -5.74 20.67 25.97
N VAL A 172 -6.44 20.53 24.84
CA VAL A 172 -7.18 19.31 24.48
C VAL A 172 -6.23 18.16 24.17
N LEU A 173 -5.17 18.43 23.39
CA LEU A 173 -4.15 17.44 23.07
C LEU A 173 -3.40 16.97 24.32
N LYS A 174 -3.06 17.89 25.23
CA LYS A 174 -2.46 17.54 26.53
C LYS A 174 -3.37 16.61 27.34
N ALA A 175 -4.66 16.95 27.45
CA ALA A 175 -5.62 16.11 28.16
C ALA A 175 -5.77 14.70 27.54
N ILE A 176 -5.70 14.56 26.22
CA ILE A 176 -5.75 13.26 25.52
C ILE A 176 -4.47 12.45 25.76
N ILE A 177 -3.29 13.09 25.71
CA ILE A 177 -2.01 12.44 25.97
C ILE A 177 -1.97 11.94 27.42
N ASP A 178 -2.37 12.79 28.37
CA ASP A 178 -2.38 12.45 29.80
C ASP A 178 -3.38 11.32 30.10
N ALA A 179 -4.57 11.35 29.49
CA ALA A 179 -5.57 10.28 29.62
C ALA A 179 -5.16 8.96 28.93
N GLY A 180 -4.37 9.03 27.87
CA GLY A 180 -3.81 7.87 27.16
C GLY A 180 -2.67 7.21 27.94
N TYR A 181 -1.82 8.01 28.60
CA TYR A 181 -0.73 7.52 29.45
C TYR A 181 -1.25 6.80 30.71
N GLN A 182 -2.32 7.30 31.33
CA GLN A 182 -2.90 6.65 32.52
C GLN A 182 -3.54 5.28 32.26
N LYS A 183 -3.86 4.94 31.01
CA LYS A 183 -4.38 3.60 30.64
C LYS A 183 -3.30 2.54 30.41
N HIS A 184 -2.02 2.92 30.45
CA HIS A 184 -0.89 2.05 30.15
C HIS A 184 0.12 1.91 31.31
N GLU A 185 -0.19 2.40 32.51
CA GLU A 185 0.56 1.99 33.71
C GLU A 185 0.13 0.57 34.15
N PRO A 186 1.08 -0.37 34.32
CA PRO A 186 0.80 -1.75 34.74
C PRO A 186 0.34 -1.88 36.20
#